data_AF-A0A3S1DXM8-F1
#
_entry.id   AF-A0A3S1DXM8-F1
#
_cell.length_a   1.000
_cell.length_b   1.000
_cell.length_c   1.000
_cell.angle_alpha   90.00
_cell.angle_beta   90.00
_cell.angle_gamma   90.00
#
_symmetry.space_group_name_H-M   'P 1'
#
loop_
_entity.id
_entity.type
_entity.pdbx_description
1 polymer ?
#
loop_
_entity_poly.entity_id
_entity_poly.type
_entity_poly.pdbx_seq_one_letter_code
_entity_poly.pdbx_strand_id
1 'polypeptide(L)' 'VGVIGFDNWEIVAEATRPPLTSVDMNLASLGREAGLALLSLVDGQPAAPGIRKLPCRLVVRQSCGSPPG' A
#
# COMPACT_ATOMS: atom_id res chain seq x y z
N VAL A 1 -16.08 -17.50 4.74
CA VAL A 1 -15.94 -16.03 4.59
C VAL A 1 -14.60 -15.75 3.95
N GLY A 2 -14.54 -14.87 2.95
CA GLY A 2 -13.27 -14.38 2.40
C GLY A 2 -12.88 -13.05 3.03
N VAL A 3 -11.61 -12.87 3.37
CA VAL A 3 -11.07 -11.66 4.02
C VAL A 3 -9.96 -11.06 3.16
N ILE A 4 -10.00 -9.75 2.95
CA ILE A 4 -8.95 -8.97 2.30
C ILE A 4 -8.52 -7.84 3.26
N GLY A 5 -7.22 -7.72 3.49
CA GLY A 5 -6.62 -6.66 4.29
C GLY A 5 -6.19 -5.43 3.48
N PHE A 6 -5.59 -4.47 4.16
CA PHE A 6 -5.01 -3.25 3.60
C PHE A 6 -3.57 -3.07 4.12
N ASP A 7 -2.78 -2.20 3.47
CA ASP A 7 -1.36 -1.89 3.69
C ASP A 7 -0.32 -2.94 3.25
N ASN A 8 -0.69 -4.21 3.17
CA ASN A 8 0.25 -5.32 2.91
C ASN A 8 1.48 -5.26 3.83
N TRP A 9 1.30 -5.11 5.15
CA TRP A 9 2.42 -5.29 6.07
C TRP A 9 2.86 -6.76 6.02
N GLU A 10 3.86 -7.05 5.18
CA GLU A 10 4.22 -8.42 4.76
C GLU A 10 4.46 -9.36 5.94
N ILE A 11 5.15 -8.88 6.97
CA ILE A 11 5.41 -9.61 8.22
C ILE A 11 4.10 -10.16 8.82
N VAL A 12 3.05 -9.33 8.87
CA VAL A 12 1.75 -9.74 9.41
C VAL A 12 0.98 -10.55 8.39
N ALA A 13 0.90 -10.09 7.15
CA ALA A 13 0.08 -10.70 6.11
C ALA A 13 0.53 -12.13 5.75
N GLU A 14 1.82 -12.43 5.87
CA GLU A 14 2.37 -13.78 5.65
C GLU A 14 2.23 -14.68 6.87
N ALA A 15 2.20 -14.11 8.08
CA ALA A 15 2.13 -14.88 9.32
C ALA A 15 0.70 -15.35 9.68
N THR A 16 -0.34 -14.79 9.05
CA THR A 16 -1.71 -15.25 9.29
C THR A 16 -1.96 -16.66 8.74
N ARG A 17 -2.97 -17.35 9.27
CA ARG A 17 -3.40 -18.68 8.81
C ARG A 17 -4.90 -18.64 8.48
N PRO A 18 -5.30 -18.69 7.19
CA PRO A 18 -4.45 -18.66 5.99
C PRO A 18 -3.71 -17.31 5.80
N PRO A 19 -2.62 -17.26 5.02
CA PRO A 19 -1.96 -16.01 4.62
C PRO A 19 -2.93 -15.00 4.00
N LEU A 20 -2.86 -13.74 4.42
CA LEU A 20 -3.83 -12.69 4.17
C LEU A 20 -3.63 -12.04 2.79
N THR A 21 -4.62 -12.15 1.91
CA THR A 21 -4.72 -11.30 0.72
C THR A 21 -4.85 -9.86 1.16
N SER A 22 -4.04 -8.94 0.63
CA SER A 22 -4.02 -7.54 1.07
C SER A 22 -3.70 -6.57 -0.06
N VAL A 23 -4.20 -5.33 0.04
CA VAL A 23 -3.80 -4.24 -0.86
C VAL A 23 -2.47 -3.65 -0.38
N ASP A 24 -1.46 -3.67 -1.23
CA ASP A 24 -0.19 -2.98 -1.03
C ASP A 24 -0.31 -1.53 -1.51
N MET A 25 -0.13 -0.61 -0.56
CA MET A 25 -0.28 0.83 -0.76
C MET A 25 0.98 1.53 -1.31
N ASN A 26 2.04 0.77 -1.58
CA ASN A 26 3.33 1.29 -2.04
C ASN A 26 3.88 2.37 -1.08
N LEU A 27 3.78 2.12 0.23
CA LEU A 27 4.04 3.11 1.28
C LEU A 27 5.48 3.65 1.26
N ALA A 28 6.45 2.84 0.84
CA ALA A 28 7.83 3.30 0.66
C ALA A 28 7.93 4.39 -0.41
N SER A 29 7.29 4.21 -1.57
CA SER A 29 7.27 5.23 -2.62
C SER A 29 6.47 6.45 -2.19
N LEU A 30 5.33 6.24 -1.50
CA LEU A 30 4.53 7.34 -0.96
C LEU A 30 5.34 8.22 0.02
N GLY A 31 6.05 7.59 0.97
CA GLY A 31 6.91 8.30 1.90
C GLY A 31 8.05 9.04 1.20
N ARG A 32 8.67 8.43 0.18
CA ARG A 32 9.70 9.07 -0.64
C ARG A 32 9.15 10.31 -1.36
N GLU A 33 8.01 10.20 -2.04
CA GLU A 33 7.39 11.31 -2.77
C GLU A 33 6.97 12.44 -1.82
N ALA A 34 6.45 12.10 -0.65
CA ALA A 34 6.10 13.08 0.38
C ALA A 34 7.34 13.80 0.92
N GLY A 35 8.42 13.06 1.22
CA GLY A 35 9.68 13.64 1.68
C GLY A 35 10.32 14.55 0.64
N LEU A 36 10.34 14.14 -0.63
CA LEU A 36 10.83 14.97 -1.73
C LEU A 36 10.00 16.24 -1.90
N ALA A 37 8.66 16.15 -1.80
CA ALA A 37 7.80 17.32 -1.85
C ALA A 37 8.09 18.29 -0.70
N LEU A 38 8.34 17.78 0.51
CA LEU A 38 8.73 18.61 1.65
C LEU A 38 10.09 19.30 1.42
N LEU A 39 11.09 18.57 0.92
CA LEU A 39 12.41 19.16 0.62
C LEU A 39 12.30 20.28 -0.42
N SER A 40 11.52 20.10 -1.48
CA SER A 40 11.28 21.17 -2.46
C SER A 40 10.67 22.42 -1.84
N LEU A 41 9.76 22.28 -0.87
CA LEU A 41 9.18 23.41 -0.16
C LEU A 41 10.21 24.14 0.73
N VAL A 42 11.09 23.38 1.39
CA VAL A 42 12.22 23.95 2.15
C VAL A 42 13.15 24.75 1.24
N ASP A 43 13.36 24.29 0.00
CA ASP A 43 14.13 24.98 -1.04
C ASP A 43 13.39 26.15 -1.71
N GLY A 44 12.23 26.54 -1.18
CA GLY A 44 11.44 27.68 -1.67
C GLY A 44 10.67 27.42 -2.96
N GLN A 45 10.57 26.16 -3.41
CA GLN A 45 9.76 25.83 -4.59
C GLN A 45 8.27 25.86 -4.23
N PRO A 46 7.39 26.38 -5.11
CA PRO A 46 5.96 26.37 -4.86
C PRO A 46 5.39 24.94 -4.86
N ALA A 47 4.47 24.65 -3.95
CA ALA A 47 3.74 23.39 -3.95
C ALA A 47 2.83 23.31 -5.18
N ALA A 48 2.87 22.18 -5.89
CA ALA A 48 1.84 21.87 -6.86
C ALA A 48 0.49 21.70 -6.13
N PRO A 49 -0.57 22.42 -6.53
CA PRO A 49 -1.88 22.29 -5.90
C PRO A 49 -2.54 20.95 -6.25
N GLY A 50 -3.45 20.50 -5.39
CA GLY A 50 -4.29 19.32 -5.64
C GLY A 50 -3.74 18.00 -5.09
N ILE A 51 -4.30 16.88 -5.56
CA ILE A 51 -4.04 15.54 -5.05
C ILE A 51 -3.14 14.78 -6.03
N ARG A 52 -1.99 14.32 -5.54
CA ARG A 52 -1.11 13.38 -6.26
C ARG A 52 -1.45 11.95 -5.82
N LYS A 53 -1.77 11.07 -6.77
CA LYS A 53 -2.09 9.66 -6.50
C LYS A 53 -0.92 8.78 -6.93
N LEU A 54 -0.61 7.78 -6.10
CA LEU A 54 0.32 6.71 -6.43
C LEU A 54 -0.45 5.40 -6.60
N PRO A 55 0.02 4.49 -7.46
CA PRO A 55 -0.64 3.20 -7.65
C PRO A 55 -0.49 2.34 -6.40
N CYS A 56 -1.56 1.64 -6.06
CA CYS A 56 -1.56 0.48 -5.17
C CYS A 56 -1.71 -0.81 -6.00
N ARG A 57 -1.45 -1.97 -5.39
CA ARG A 57 -1.65 -3.28 -6.03
C ARG A 57 -2.31 -4.27 -5.08
N LEU A 58 -3.11 -5.18 -5.62
CA LEU A 58 -3.64 -6.31 -4.85
C LEU A 58 -2.58 -7.43 -4.78
N VAL A 59 -2.25 -7.87 -3.57
CA VAL A 59 -1.40 -9.04 -3.33
C VAL A 59 -2.27 -10.21 -2.93
N VAL A 60 -2.50 -11.11 -3.87
CA VAL A 60 -3.37 -12.29 -3.70
C VAL A 60 -2.66 -13.35 -2.86
N ARG A 61 -3.33 -13.80 -1.80
CA ARG A 61 -2.94 -14.93 -0.96
C ARG A 61 -4.14 -15.87 -0.75
N GLN A 62 -4.30 -16.47 0.44
CA GLN A 62 -5.21 -17.61 0.68
C GLN A 62 -6.43 -17.26 1.55
N SER A 63 -6.54 -16.04 2.05
CA SER A 63 -7.66 -15.64 2.93
C SER A 63 -8.97 -15.33 2.22
N CYS A 64 -9.00 -15.28 0.88
CA CYS A 64 -10.19 -15.06 0.09
C CYS A 64 -10.11 -15.80 -1.25
N GLY A 65 -11.27 -16.03 -1.88
CA GLY A 65 -11.38 -16.78 -3.13
C GLY A 65 -12.25 -18.02 -2.95
N SER A 66 -12.53 -18.72 -4.05
CA SER A 66 -13.28 -19.98 -3.98
C SER A 66 -12.41 -21.06 -3.32
N PRO A 67 -12.90 -21.77 -2.29
CA PRO A 67 -12.26 -23.00 -1.87
C PRO A 67 -12.26 -23.99 -3.04
N PRO A 68 -11.24 -24.85 -3.18
CA PRO A 68 -11.33 -25.96 -4.11
C PRO A 68 -12.57 -26.79 -3.76
N GLY A 69 -13.37 -27.12 -4.76
CA GLY A 69 -14.55 -27.98 -4.63
C GLY A 69 -14.19 -29.41 -4.26
#